data_AF-A0A351EHD8-F1
#
_entry.id   AF-A0A351EHD8-F1
#
_cell.length_a   1.000
_cell.length_b   1.000
_cell.length_c   1.000
_cell.angle_alpha   90.00
_cell.angle_beta   90.00
_cell.angle_gamma   90.00
#
_symmetry.space_group_name_H-M   'P 1'
#
loop_
_entity.id
_entity.type
_entity.pdbx_description
1 polymer ?
#
loop_
_entity_poly.entity_id
_entity_poly.type
_entity_poly.pdbx_seq_one_letter_code
_entity_poly.pdbx_strand_id
1 'polypeptide(L)' 'VDKLLGGVGLRRGRRHPTELRVGDPVDFFEVVEVRPDLLRLRAEMKVPGHAWLEWRVKSTDGGCITEQKAVF' A
#
# COMPACT_ATOMS: atom_id res chain seq x y z
N VAL A 1 -6.50 10.32 -19.71
CA VAL A 1 -5.02 10.42 -19.77
C VAL A 1 -4.34 9.50 -18.75
N ASP A 2 -4.96 9.15 -17.62
CA ASP A 2 -4.38 8.18 -16.66
C ASP A 2 -4.38 6.70 -17.07
N LYS A 3 -5.21 6.27 -18.03
CA LYS A 3 -5.11 4.89 -18.54
C LYS A 3 -3.85 4.64 -19.42
N LEU A 4 -3.13 5.69 -19.83
CA LEU A 4 -2.08 5.63 -20.86
C LEU A 4 -0.64 5.83 -20.34
N LEU A 5 -0.42 6.27 -19.09
CA LEU A 5 0.91 6.52 -18.53
C LEU A 5 1.43 5.36 -17.65
N GLY A 6 1.28 4.11 -18.12
CA GLY A 6 2.06 3.00 -17.59
C GLY A 6 1.44 2.28 -16.40
N GLY A 7 0.16 1.92 -16.50
CA GLY A 7 -0.52 1.02 -15.58
C GLY A 7 0.07 -0.40 -15.61
N VAL A 8 1.23 -0.60 -14.99
CA VAL A 8 1.83 -1.93 -14.76
C VAL A 8 1.19 -2.67 -13.59
N GLY A 9 0.45 -1.95 -12.72
CA GLY A 9 -0.18 -2.53 -11.53
C GLY A 9 -1.39 -3.43 -11.78
N LEU A 10 -2.02 -3.34 -12.96
CA LEU A 10 -3.20 -4.16 -13.28
C LEU A 10 -2.85 -5.60 -13.70
N ARG A 11 -1.56 -5.96 -13.84
CA ARG A 11 -1.16 -7.22 -14.49
C ARG A 11 -0.41 -8.23 -13.62
N ARG A 12 0.01 -7.87 -12.40
CA ARG A 12 0.70 -8.84 -11.51
C ARG A 12 -0.26 -9.73 -10.71
N GLY A 13 -1.52 -9.32 -10.57
CA GLY A 13 -2.47 -10.00 -9.69
C GLY A 13 -2.08 -9.89 -8.23
N ARG A 14 -3.02 -10.13 -7.31
CA ARG A 14 -2.69 -10.26 -5.89
C ARG A 14 -2.21 -11.69 -5.63
N ARG A 15 -1.14 -11.84 -4.84
CA ARG A 15 -0.67 -13.16 -4.37
C ARG A 15 -1.76 -13.90 -3.57
N HIS A 16 -2.48 -13.17 -2.71
CA HIS A 16 -3.57 -13.68 -1.90
C HIS A 16 -4.68 -12.62 -1.78
N PRO A 17 -5.97 -13.01 -1.71
CA PRO A 17 -7.08 -12.06 -1.61
C PRO A 17 -7.01 -11.18 -0.34
N THR A 18 -6.51 -11.71 0.77
CA THR A 18 -6.57 -11.05 2.10
C THR A 18 -5.27 -11.05 2.88
N GLU A 19 -4.24 -11.74 2.40
CA GLU A 19 -2.96 -11.82 3.12
C GLU A 19 -1.90 -11.05 2.35
N LEU A 20 -1.12 -10.25 3.07
CA LEU A 20 -0.03 -9.46 2.50
C LEU A 20 1.29 -9.92 3.09
N ARG A 21 2.33 -9.91 2.26
CA ARG A 21 3.73 -10.13 2.63
C ARG A 21 4.56 -9.02 2.02
N VAL A 22 5.71 -8.74 2.62
CA VAL A 22 6.68 -7.79 2.04
C VAL A 22 7.06 -8.26 0.62
N GLY A 23 7.05 -7.32 -0.32
CA GLY A 23 7.23 -7.56 -1.76
C GLY A 23 5.95 -7.90 -2.52
N ASP A 24 4.82 -8.15 -1.84
CA ASP A 24 3.56 -8.41 -2.54
C ASP A 24 3.11 -7.15 -3.31
N PRO A 25 2.70 -7.30 -4.58
CA PRO A 25 2.07 -6.21 -5.32
C PRO A 25 0.62 -6.01 -4.87
N VAL A 26 0.23 -4.75 -4.70
CA VAL A 26 -1.14 -4.29 -4.43
C VAL A 26 -1.46 -3.17 -5.40
N ASP A 27 -2.11 -3.51 -6.51
CA ASP A 27 -2.32 -2.60 -7.65
C ASP A 27 -1.00 -1.95 -8.10
N PHE A 28 -0.84 -0.63 -7.92
CA PHE A 28 0.35 0.14 -8.30
C PHE A 28 1.36 0.33 -7.15
N PHE A 29 1.19 -0.43 -6.08
CA PHE A 29 2.03 -0.38 -4.88
C PHE A 29 2.75 -1.70 -4.61
N GLU A 30 3.89 -1.61 -3.95
CA GLU A 30 4.60 -2.74 -3.33
C GLU A 30 4.44 -2.67 -1.81
N VAL A 31 4.12 -3.79 -1.17
CA VAL A 31 4.15 -3.90 0.30
C VAL A 31 5.59 -3.84 0.78
N VAL A 32 5.94 -2.85 1.59
CA VAL A 32 7.29 -2.76 2.18
C VAL A 32 7.34 -3.14 3.64
N GLU A 33 6.22 -3.02 4.35
CA GLU A 33 6.13 -3.32 5.78
C GLU A 33 4.70 -3.78 6.09
N VAL A 34 4.59 -4.93 6.76
CA VAL A 34 3.34 -5.48 7.28
C VAL A 34 3.59 -5.92 8.71
N ARG A 35 2.82 -5.34 9.63
CA ARG A 35 2.73 -5.70 11.04
C ARG A 35 1.25 -5.65 11.45
N PRO A 36 0.86 -6.24 12.59
CA PRO A 36 -0.54 -6.24 13.03
C PRO A 36 -1.17 -4.83 13.13
N ASP A 37 -0.35 -3.81 13.38
CA ASP A 37 -0.74 -2.42 13.61
C ASP A 37 -0.29 -1.46 12.49
N LEU A 38 0.42 -1.95 11.47
CA LEU A 38 1.00 -1.12 10.42
C LEU A 38 0.98 -1.83 9.06
N LEU A 39 0.52 -1.11 8.03
CA LEU A 39 0.75 -1.45 6.63
C LEU A 39 1.42 -0.26 5.94
N ARG A 40 2.58 -0.48 5.33
CA ARG A 40 3.23 0.53 4.48
C ARG A 40 3.39 0.01 3.06
N LEU A 41 2.97 0.84 2.12
CA LEU A 41 3.00 0.61 0.68
C LEU A 41 3.86 1.67 0.00
N ARG A 42 4.72 1.25 -0.94
CA ARG A 42 5.49 2.16 -1.80
C ARG A 42 4.83 2.23 -3.17
N ALA A 43 4.58 3.42 -3.69
CA ALA A 43 4.12 3.56 -5.07
C ALA A 43 5.23 3.18 -6.06
N GLU A 44 4.89 2.37 -7.07
CA GLU A 44 5.82 1.99 -8.15
C GLU A 44 5.66 2.85 -9.42
N MET A 45 4.82 3.89 -9.37
CA MET A 45 4.57 4.76 -10.53
C MET A 45 5.84 5.54 -10.93
N LYS A 46 6.05 5.73 -12.24
CA LYS A 46 7.15 6.55 -12.77
C LYS A 46 6.86 8.04 -12.57
N VAL A 47 7.05 8.53 -11.34
CA VAL A 47 7.00 9.95 -10.99
C VAL A 47 8.34 10.38 -10.36
N PRO A 48 8.74 11.66 -10.43
CA PRO A 48 9.89 12.15 -9.67
C PRO A 48 9.59 12.05 -8.16
N GLY A 49 10.43 11.34 -7.42
CA GLY A 49 10.29 11.18 -5.97
C GLY A 49 9.77 9.81 -5.53
N HIS A 50 9.44 9.68 -4.24
CA HIS A 50 8.96 8.45 -3.63
C HIS A 50 7.65 8.69 -2.90
N ALA A 51 6.56 8.12 -3.43
CA ALA A 51 5.28 8.17 -2.75
C ALA A 51 5.03 6.93 -1.88
N TRP A 52 4.48 7.16 -0.69
CA TRP A 52 4.15 6.14 0.29
C TRP A 52 2.69 6.28 0.72
N LEU A 53 2.07 5.14 0.98
CA LEU A 53 0.77 5.06 1.64
C LEU A 53 0.90 4.18 2.87
N GLU A 54 0.56 4.73 4.03
CA GLU A 54 0.70 4.07 5.31
C GLU A 54 -0.65 4.02 6.03
N TRP A 55 -0.98 2.87 6.59
CA TRP A 55 -2.04 2.72 7.57
C TRP A 55 -1.45 2.32 8.91
N ARG A 56 -1.95 2.95 9.97
CA ARG A 56 -1.72 2.53 11.35
C ARG A 56 -3.03 2.22 12.03
N VAL A 57 -3.03 1.20 12.88
CA VAL A 57 -4.16 0.86 13.74
C VAL A 57 -3.69 0.92 15.18
N LYS A 58 -4.34 1.76 15.98
CA LYS A 58 -4.11 1.85 17.42
C LYS A 58 -5.32 1.35 18.17
N SER A 59 -5.16 0.28 18.93
CA SER A 59 -6.22 -0.22 19.82
C SER A 59 -6.57 0.81 20.91
N THR A 60 -7.84 0.85 21.26
CA THR A 60 -8.39 1.63 22.39
C THR A 60 -9.28 0.72 23.24
N ASP A 61 -9.65 1.16 24.44
CA ASP A 61 -10.39 0.33 25.41
C ASP A 61 -11.73 -0.21 24.89
N GLY A 62 -12.31 0.40 23.84
CA GLY A 62 -13.57 -0.03 23.23
C GLY A 62 -13.51 -0.24 21.71
N GLY A 63 -12.33 -0.23 21.09
CA GLY A 63 -12.22 -0.34 19.63
C GLY A 63 -10.82 -0.07 19.10
N CYS A 64 -10.73 0.60 17.96
CA CYS A 64 -9.48 1.04 17.39
C CYS A 64 -9.62 2.36 16.65
N ILE A 65 -8.51 3.08 16.54
CA ILE A 65 -8.36 4.25 15.69
C ILE A 65 -7.48 3.85 14.51
N THR A 66 -7.94 4.15 13.31
CA THR A 66 -7.16 3.97 12.09
C THR A 66 -6.65 5.31 11.59
N GLU A 67 -5.36 5.39 11.30
CA GLU A 67 -4.73 6.55 10.66
C GLU A 67 -4.26 6.13 9.28
N GLN A 68 -4.58 6.92 8.26
CA GLN A 68 -4.06 6.75 6.91
C GLN A 68 -3.25 7.99 6.53
N LYS A 69 -2.01 7.79 6.08
CA LYS A 69 -1.11 8.85 5.65
C LYS A 69 -0.59 8.59 4.25
N ALA A 70 -0.74 9.58 3.38
CA ALA A 70 -0.07 9.64 2.08
C ALA A 70 1.12 10.59 2.15
N VAL A 71 2.29 10.15 1.71
CA VAL A 71 3.53 10.95 1.66
C VAL A 71 4.05 10.93 0.22
N PHE A 72 4.58 12.05 -0.27
CA PHE A 72 5.10 12.22 -1.63
C PHE A 72 6.52 12.76 -1.60
#